data_AF-G2FCU1-F1
#
_entry.id   AF-G2FCU1-F1
#
_cell.length_a   1.000
_cell.length_b   1.000
_cell.length_c   1.000
_cell.angle_alpha   90.00
_cell.angle_beta   90.00
_cell.angle_gamma   90.00
#
_symmetry.space_group_name_H-M   'P 1'
#
loop_
_entity.id
_entity.type
_entity.pdbx_description
1 polymer ?
#
loop_
_entity_poly.entity_id
_entity_poly.type
_entity_poly.pdbx_seq_one_letter_code
_entity_poly.pdbx_strand_id
1 'polypeptide(L)'
;MRPENYQAISQPPSNEYELNFGPNHPGIEGNYALKVKLHGDKVIEAKADGGYLHRGFEKLMEQRLWIQNIALVPRICVPDPSPMEVCYSMAVEDLCGLEVPERAQWIRVMQLELSRIAAHLFTFGGHAATTGMYSTMYWGVADRDLLLDLFEEFTGGRVYSIYNIPGGVRRELPTGFLKRLADTLDYIESRLPDYDNLFFTNQVFVQRAKGVGVMSQEQALEWGVTGPNLRATGLAFDVRRDDPYLIYDQIDFEIPTQDAGDAWARTLVRRAAPSCSRASASCARWLRRCLTSKGRSVRRFPIPWRGTCRRGRPTAGSNPPRVSSATSWSPMAALNPTGCMCVGHHPCMRCRCWKNSLWARVSRTWHRPCSRWTPVHRRSTADVRHRL
;
A
#
# COMPACT_ATOMS: atom_id res chain seq x y z
N MET A 1 26.06 25.92 20.00
CA MET A 1 27.23 26.40 19.23
C MET A 1 27.34 27.90 19.46
N ARG A 2 28.46 28.43 19.92
CA ARG A 2 28.64 29.90 20.07
C ARG A 2 28.95 30.52 18.69
N PRO A 3 28.37 31.68 18.33
CA PRO A 3 28.56 32.30 17.00
C PRO A 3 30.03 32.59 16.66
N GLU A 4 30.80 32.93 17.69
CA GLU A 4 32.24 33.22 17.67
C GLU A 4 33.11 32.02 17.25
N ASN A 5 32.57 30.80 17.25
CA ASN A 5 33.27 29.60 16.75
C ASN A 5 32.91 29.26 15.29
N TYR A 6 32.08 30.07 14.61
CA TYR A 6 31.73 29.87 13.22
C TYR A 6 32.72 30.61 12.31
N GLN A 7 33.77 29.91 11.87
CA GLN A 7 34.59 30.38 10.77
C GLN A 7 33.81 30.14 9.48
N ALA A 8 33.41 31.21 8.79
CA ALA A 8 32.82 31.13 7.47
C ALA A 8 33.89 30.56 6.51
N ILE A 9 33.81 29.27 6.23
CA ILE A 9 34.62 28.64 5.18
C ILE A 9 34.17 29.28 3.87
N SER A 10 35.05 30.06 3.25
CA SER A 10 34.84 30.58 1.90
C SER A 10 34.73 29.38 0.96
N GLN A 11 33.50 28.96 0.69
CA GLN A 11 33.24 27.99 -0.34
C GLN A 11 33.33 28.73 -1.68
N PRO A 12 33.95 28.14 -2.72
CA PRO A 12 33.84 28.69 -4.07
C PRO A 12 32.36 28.91 -4.41
N PRO A 13 32.01 29.82 -5.34
CA PRO A 13 30.63 30.03 -5.78
C PRO A 13 30.13 28.80 -6.55
N SER A 14 29.91 27.74 -5.80
CA SER A 14 29.20 26.56 -6.18
C SER A 14 27.74 26.92 -5.97
N ASN A 15 27.01 27.11 -7.05
CA ASN A 15 25.56 27.13 -6.99
C ASN A 15 25.01 25.75 -6.58
N GLU A 16 25.90 24.73 -6.45
CA GLU A 16 25.54 23.43 -5.91
C GLU A 16 25.62 23.39 -4.40
N TYR A 17 24.53 22.92 -3.78
CA TYR A 17 24.46 22.66 -2.35
C TYR A 17 23.54 21.46 -2.08
N GLU A 18 23.76 20.82 -0.94
CA GLU A 18 22.95 19.70 -0.47
C GLU A 18 21.98 20.18 0.61
N LEU A 19 20.73 19.74 0.51
CA LEU A 19 19.68 20.02 1.47
C LEU A 19 19.06 18.70 1.97
N ASN A 20 18.98 18.56 3.28
CA ASN A 20 18.20 17.50 3.91
C ASN A 20 16.76 18.00 4.08
N PHE A 21 15.84 17.38 3.33
CA PHE A 21 14.42 17.71 3.38
C PHE A 21 13.67 16.60 4.15
N GLY A 22 13.27 16.91 5.39
CA GLY A 22 12.78 15.92 6.36
C GLY A 22 13.84 15.52 7.39
N PRO A 23 13.54 14.61 8.34
CA PRO A 23 12.28 13.87 8.50
C PRO A 23 11.15 14.67 9.17
N ASN A 24 11.45 15.85 9.72
CA ASN A 24 10.45 16.73 10.31
C ASN A 24 10.28 17.96 9.41
N HIS A 25 9.37 17.86 8.43
CA HIS A 25 9.01 18.98 7.56
C HIS A 25 7.57 18.82 7.07
N PRO A 26 6.71 19.86 7.10
CA PRO A 26 5.30 19.74 6.71
C PRO A 26 5.09 19.33 5.25
N GLY A 27 6.05 19.62 4.37
CA GLY A 27 6.06 19.19 2.96
C GLY A 27 6.55 17.76 2.71
N ILE A 28 6.85 16.99 3.78
CA ILE A 28 7.06 15.54 3.70
C ILE A 28 6.06 14.88 4.65
N GLU A 29 5.05 14.23 4.09
CA GLU A 29 4.08 13.53 4.91
C GLU A 29 4.67 12.24 5.51
N GLY A 30 4.68 12.16 6.84
CA GLY A 30 5.11 10.98 7.58
C GLY A 30 6.60 10.98 7.91
N ASN A 31 7.14 9.79 8.15
CA ASN A 31 8.50 9.62 8.65
C ASN A 31 9.43 9.26 7.48
N TYR A 32 9.72 10.25 6.64
CA TYR A 32 10.53 10.09 5.44
C TYR A 32 11.47 11.27 5.27
N ALA A 33 12.62 11.07 4.62
CA ALA A 33 13.53 12.16 4.30
C ALA A 33 14.07 12.02 2.87
N LEU A 34 14.38 13.17 2.28
CA LEU A 34 15.04 13.28 0.98
C LEU A 34 16.35 14.04 1.16
N LYS A 35 17.45 13.46 0.67
CA LYS A 35 18.71 14.18 0.50
C LYS A 35 18.75 14.70 -0.92
N VAL A 36 18.67 16.01 -1.07
CA VAL A 36 18.53 16.65 -2.39
C VAL A 36 19.78 17.45 -2.68
N LYS A 37 20.38 17.19 -3.85
CA LYS A 37 21.45 18.02 -4.40
C LYS A 37 20.84 19.01 -5.38
N LEU A 38 21.03 20.29 -5.09
CA LEU A 38 20.43 21.41 -5.82
C LEU A 38 21.52 22.17 -6.56
N HIS A 39 21.19 22.77 -7.70
CA HIS A 39 21.95 23.83 -8.36
C HIS A 39 21.06 25.06 -8.50
N GLY A 40 21.18 26.00 -7.56
CA GLY A 40 20.15 27.03 -7.35
C GLY A 40 18.79 26.36 -7.10
N ASP A 41 17.78 26.67 -7.91
CA ASP A 41 16.43 26.11 -7.76
C ASP A 41 16.22 24.75 -8.46
N LYS A 42 17.23 24.23 -9.17
CA LYS A 42 17.11 22.98 -9.93
C LYS A 42 17.56 21.78 -9.11
N VAL A 43 16.73 20.74 -9.04
CA VAL A 43 17.09 19.44 -8.49
C VAL A 43 17.97 18.69 -9.47
N ILE A 44 19.20 18.37 -9.07
CA ILE A 44 20.16 17.58 -9.85
C ILE A 44 20.06 16.10 -9.47
N GLU A 45 19.97 15.84 -8.17
CA GLU A 45 19.85 14.49 -7.62
C GLU A 45 18.94 14.53 -6.39
N ALA A 46 18.09 13.51 -6.24
CA ALA A 46 17.30 13.31 -5.03
C ALA A 46 17.42 11.86 -4.59
N LYS A 47 17.88 11.66 -3.36
CA LYS A 47 18.02 10.34 -2.75
C LYS A 47 17.01 10.17 -1.63
N ALA A 48 16.18 9.15 -1.79
CA ALA A 48 15.28 8.61 -0.79
C ALA A 48 16.04 8.11 0.45
N ASP A 49 15.75 8.67 1.61
CA ASP A 49 16.21 8.17 2.92
C ASP A 49 14.99 7.74 3.75
N GLY A 50 14.62 6.47 3.57
CA GLY A 50 13.49 5.84 4.25
C GLY A 50 13.95 5.00 5.45
N GLY A 51 12.98 4.53 6.24
CA GLY A 51 13.22 3.59 7.35
C GLY A 51 12.95 4.15 8.74
N TYR A 52 12.62 5.44 8.87
CA TYR A 52 12.22 6.05 10.14
C TYR A 52 10.92 5.48 10.74
N LEU A 53 10.13 4.75 9.95
CA LEU A 53 8.96 3.99 10.41
C LEU A 53 9.16 2.47 10.32
N HIS A 54 10.39 1.98 10.11
CA HIS A 54 10.65 0.55 10.06
C HIS A 54 10.50 -0.06 11.46
N ARG A 55 9.53 -0.96 11.63
CA ARG A 55 9.24 -1.66 12.91
C ARG A 55 9.50 -3.16 12.86
N GLY A 56 10.07 -3.68 11.76
CA GLY A 56 10.29 -5.12 11.59
C GLY A 56 9.01 -5.95 11.62
N PHE A 57 7.92 -5.47 11.00
CA PHE A 57 6.62 -6.15 11.00
C PHE A 57 6.73 -7.60 10.50
N GLU A 58 7.47 -7.85 9.42
CA GLU A 58 7.69 -9.19 8.87
C GLU A 58 8.34 -10.13 9.90
N LYS A 59 9.40 -9.66 10.57
CA LYS A 59 10.09 -10.44 11.61
C LYS A 59 9.18 -10.75 12.80
N LEU A 60 8.36 -9.77 13.17
CA LEU A 60 7.35 -9.89 14.20
C LEU A 60 6.25 -10.90 13.83
N MET A 61 5.93 -11.04 12.54
CA MET A 61 4.92 -12.00 12.06
C MET A 61 5.40 -13.45 12.10
N GLU A 62 6.72 -13.69 11.94
CA GLU A 62 7.31 -15.04 12.03
C GLU A 62 7.11 -15.69 13.42
N GLN A 63 7.10 -14.88 14.47
CA GLN A 63 7.02 -15.34 15.86
C GLN A 63 5.58 -15.46 16.38
N ARG A 64 4.58 -15.15 15.54
CA ARG A 64 3.17 -15.09 15.91
C ARG A 64 2.34 -16.11 15.13
N LEU A 65 1.24 -16.54 15.74
CA LEU A 65 0.25 -17.36 15.05
C LEU A 65 -0.41 -16.53 13.94
N TRP A 66 -0.87 -17.20 12.88
CA TRP A 66 -1.48 -16.52 11.75
C TRP A 66 -2.67 -15.64 12.14
N ILE A 67 -3.46 -16.06 13.13
CA ILE A 67 -4.59 -15.28 13.67
C ILE A 67 -4.13 -14.02 14.44
N GLN A 68 -2.99 -14.08 15.12
CA GLN A 68 -2.45 -12.95 15.89
C GLN A 68 -1.91 -11.85 14.96
N ASN A 69 -1.43 -12.23 13.79
CA ASN A 69 -0.92 -11.30 12.79
C ASN A 69 -1.99 -10.38 12.20
N ILE A 70 -3.28 -10.73 12.28
CA ILE A 70 -4.39 -9.90 11.79
C ILE A 70 -4.45 -8.56 12.50
N ALA A 71 -4.02 -8.49 13.76
CA ALA A 71 -3.93 -7.20 14.45
C ALA A 71 -2.78 -6.36 13.89
N LEU A 72 -1.69 -6.98 13.41
CA LEU A 72 -0.47 -6.28 12.99
C LEU A 72 -0.56 -5.74 11.56
N VAL A 73 -1.12 -6.54 10.65
CA VAL A 73 -1.22 -6.27 9.21
C VAL A 73 -1.87 -4.91 8.86
N PRO A 74 -2.97 -4.48 9.50
CA PRO A 74 -3.58 -3.16 9.30
C PRO A 74 -2.62 -1.97 9.50
N ARG A 75 -1.55 -2.16 10.30
CA ARG A 75 -0.62 -1.08 10.66
C ARG A 75 0.44 -0.82 9.59
N ILE A 76 0.50 -1.64 8.55
CA ILE A 76 1.41 -1.45 7.41
C ILE A 76 0.96 -0.24 6.59
N CYS A 77 -0.35 -0.15 6.30
CA CYS A 77 -0.96 1.00 5.63
C CYS A 77 -2.03 1.61 6.56
N VAL A 78 -1.65 2.60 7.35
CA VAL A 78 -2.55 3.23 8.33
C VAL A 78 -3.74 3.97 7.67
N PRO A 79 -3.56 4.72 6.56
CA PRO A 79 -4.68 5.43 5.93
C PRO A 79 -5.73 4.50 5.31
N ASP A 80 -5.31 3.30 4.89
CA ASP A 80 -6.14 2.30 4.20
C ASP A 80 -5.80 0.87 4.68
N PRO A 81 -6.29 0.46 5.86
CA PRO A 81 -5.91 -0.81 6.49
C PRO A 81 -6.69 -2.02 5.96
N SER A 82 -7.92 -1.82 5.48
CA SER A 82 -8.83 -2.91 5.09
C SER A 82 -8.27 -3.81 3.97
N PRO A 83 -7.64 -3.27 2.90
CA PRO A 83 -7.04 -4.10 1.85
C PRO A 83 -5.93 -5.01 2.37
N MET A 84 -5.16 -4.54 3.36
CA MET A 84 -4.09 -5.34 3.96
C MET A 84 -4.68 -6.54 4.72
N GLU A 85 -5.75 -6.35 5.49
CA GLU A 85 -6.43 -7.45 6.19
C GLU A 85 -6.99 -8.50 5.22
N VAL A 86 -7.63 -8.04 4.14
CA VAL A 86 -8.23 -8.93 3.14
C VAL A 86 -7.15 -9.69 2.38
N CYS A 87 -6.10 -9.00 1.92
CA CYS A 87 -4.97 -9.63 1.22
C CYS A 87 -4.30 -10.72 2.09
N TYR A 88 -4.02 -10.41 3.36
CA TYR A 88 -3.45 -11.38 4.29
C TYR A 88 -4.41 -12.56 4.55
N SER A 89 -5.70 -12.29 4.75
CA SER A 89 -6.69 -13.34 5.01
C SER A 89 -6.85 -14.27 3.80
N MET A 90 -6.88 -13.72 2.59
CA MET A 90 -6.96 -14.49 1.35
C MET A 90 -5.72 -15.36 1.13
N ALA A 91 -4.52 -14.85 1.41
CA ALA A 91 -3.30 -15.65 1.31
C ALA A 91 -3.33 -16.84 2.28
N VAL A 92 -3.82 -16.65 3.51
CA VAL A 92 -3.99 -17.74 4.47
C VAL A 92 -5.08 -18.73 4.05
N GLU A 93 -6.19 -18.22 3.49
CA GLU A 93 -7.30 -19.04 2.99
C GLU A 93 -6.85 -19.95 1.84
N ASP A 94 -6.10 -19.43 0.88
CA ASP A 94 -5.54 -20.19 -0.25
C ASP A 94 -4.56 -21.27 0.23
N LEU A 95 -3.64 -20.92 1.14
CA LEU A 95 -2.70 -21.88 1.73
C LEU A 95 -3.38 -23.03 2.50
N CYS A 96 -4.56 -22.77 3.09
CA CYS A 96 -5.32 -23.78 3.82
C CYS A 96 -6.41 -24.46 2.99
N GLY A 97 -6.67 -24.03 1.75
CA GLY A 97 -7.81 -24.49 0.96
C GLY A 97 -9.17 -24.19 1.61
N LEU A 98 -9.31 -23.01 2.24
CA LEU A 98 -10.55 -22.58 2.88
C LEU A 98 -11.47 -21.86 1.90
N GLU A 99 -12.70 -22.33 1.79
CA GLU A 99 -13.74 -21.62 1.05
C GLU A 99 -14.47 -20.61 1.93
N VAL A 100 -14.45 -19.34 1.52
CA VAL A 100 -15.13 -18.25 2.24
C VAL A 100 -16.59 -18.18 1.82
N PRO A 101 -17.56 -18.10 2.75
CA PRO A 101 -18.97 -17.95 2.40
C PRO A 101 -19.21 -16.72 1.52
N GLU A 102 -20.03 -16.87 0.48
CA GLU A 102 -20.35 -15.80 -0.48
C GLU A 102 -20.72 -14.47 0.21
N ARG A 103 -21.59 -14.52 1.22
CA ARG A 103 -21.98 -13.34 1.99
C ARG A 103 -20.80 -12.59 2.62
N ALA A 104 -19.81 -13.32 3.12
CA ALA A 104 -18.61 -12.71 3.69
C ALA A 104 -17.72 -12.06 2.60
N GLN A 105 -17.70 -12.63 1.39
CA GLN A 105 -16.99 -12.04 0.25
C GLN A 105 -17.61 -10.69 -0.16
N TRP A 106 -18.94 -10.59 -0.19
CA TRP A 106 -19.63 -9.33 -0.48
C TRP A 106 -19.39 -8.25 0.58
N ILE A 107 -19.39 -8.63 1.86
CA ILE A 107 -19.07 -7.70 2.94
C ILE A 107 -17.63 -7.19 2.81
N ARG A 108 -16.68 -8.08 2.47
CA ARG A 108 -15.28 -7.71 2.19
C ARG A 108 -15.19 -6.70 1.04
N VAL A 109 -15.84 -6.97 -0.08
CA VAL A 109 -15.82 -6.06 -1.24
C VAL A 109 -16.43 -4.71 -0.89
N MET A 110 -17.56 -4.68 -0.19
CA MET A 110 -18.16 -3.43 0.31
C MET A 110 -17.18 -2.65 1.20
N GLN A 111 -16.52 -3.31 2.15
CA GLN A 111 -15.51 -2.65 3.00
C GLN A 111 -14.35 -2.12 2.18
N LEU A 112 -13.82 -2.90 1.22
CA LEU A 112 -12.70 -2.48 0.37
C LEU A 112 -13.03 -1.24 -0.45
N GLU A 113 -14.22 -1.17 -1.04
CA GLU A 113 -14.61 -0.01 -1.85
C GLU A 113 -14.93 1.21 -0.99
N LEU A 114 -15.45 1.05 0.24
CA LEU A 114 -15.54 2.15 1.20
C LEU A 114 -14.15 2.66 1.61
N SER A 115 -13.22 1.74 1.85
CA SER A 115 -11.83 2.06 2.19
C SER A 115 -11.15 2.83 1.06
N ARG A 116 -11.45 2.48 -0.20
CA ARG A 116 -10.97 3.18 -1.40
C ARG A 116 -11.50 4.61 -1.49
N ILE A 117 -12.80 4.82 -1.24
CA ILE A 117 -13.39 6.18 -1.21
C ILE A 117 -12.71 7.01 -0.12
N ALA A 118 -12.58 6.46 1.10
CA ALA A 118 -11.92 7.12 2.22
C ALA A 118 -10.46 7.49 1.91
N ALA A 119 -9.71 6.59 1.25
CA ALA A 119 -8.33 6.82 0.85
C ALA A 119 -8.21 7.91 -0.24
N HIS A 120 -9.14 7.96 -1.19
CA HIS A 120 -9.15 8.98 -2.24
C HIS A 120 -9.51 10.37 -1.69
N LEU A 121 -10.51 10.49 -0.82
CA LEU A 121 -10.82 11.75 -0.12
C LEU A 121 -9.60 12.30 0.63
N PHE A 122 -8.88 11.41 1.33
CA PHE A 122 -7.65 11.79 2.01
C PHE A 122 -6.54 12.22 1.05
N THR A 123 -6.42 11.54 -0.10
CA THR A 123 -5.42 11.88 -1.14
C THR A 123 -5.70 13.25 -1.76
N PHE A 124 -6.96 13.59 -2.05
CA PHE A 124 -7.33 14.91 -2.56
C PHE A 124 -6.96 16.00 -1.57
N GLY A 125 -7.23 15.77 -0.28
CA GLY A 125 -6.82 16.68 0.78
C GLY A 125 -5.32 16.88 0.86
N GLY A 126 -4.52 15.81 0.76
CA GLY A 126 -3.05 15.91 0.75
C GLY A 126 -2.50 16.68 -0.44
N HIS A 127 -2.98 16.41 -1.66
CA HIS A 127 -2.56 17.15 -2.87
C HIS A 127 -2.98 18.63 -2.82
N ALA A 128 -4.14 18.92 -2.25
CA ALA A 128 -4.57 20.30 -2.05
C ALA A 128 -3.72 21.03 -0.99
N ALA A 129 -3.46 20.40 0.16
CA ALA A 129 -2.67 21.00 1.24
C ALA A 129 -1.22 21.29 0.84
N THR A 130 -0.57 20.36 0.10
CA THR A 130 0.80 20.56 -0.43
C THR A 130 0.90 21.70 -1.42
N THR A 131 -0.21 22.06 -2.05
CA THR A 131 -0.32 23.21 -2.94
C THR A 131 -0.85 24.47 -2.20
N GLY A 132 -1.05 24.40 -0.89
CA GLY A 132 -1.52 25.53 -0.06
C GLY A 132 -3.04 25.74 -0.07
N MET A 133 -3.80 24.81 -0.67
CA MET A 133 -5.26 24.83 -0.71
C MET A 133 -5.85 24.01 0.44
N TYR A 134 -5.82 24.57 1.65
CA TYR A 134 -6.22 23.84 2.87
C TYR A 134 -7.72 23.56 2.99
N SER A 135 -8.59 24.35 2.36
CA SER A 135 -10.05 24.15 2.46
C SER A 135 -10.47 22.76 1.95
N THR A 136 -9.93 22.31 0.82
CA THR A 136 -10.18 20.98 0.28
C THR A 136 -9.67 19.87 1.21
N MET A 137 -8.55 20.11 1.92
CA MET A 137 -8.04 19.19 2.93
C MET A 137 -9.04 19.01 4.08
N TYR A 138 -9.52 20.12 4.66
CA TYR A 138 -10.47 20.05 5.76
C TYR A 138 -11.79 19.41 5.34
N TRP A 139 -12.29 19.70 4.13
CA TRP A 139 -13.47 19.05 3.58
C TRP A 139 -13.25 17.55 3.39
N GLY A 140 -12.13 17.16 2.78
CA GLY A 140 -11.80 15.75 2.55
C GLY A 140 -11.67 14.95 3.85
N VAL A 141 -11.11 15.55 4.91
CA VAL A 141 -11.05 14.95 6.25
C VAL A 141 -12.43 14.84 6.88
N ALA A 142 -13.27 15.88 6.79
CA ALA A 142 -14.62 15.89 7.36
C ALA A 142 -15.53 14.86 6.68
N ASP A 143 -15.57 14.82 5.35
CA ASP A 143 -16.37 13.86 4.60
C ASP A 143 -15.84 12.42 4.78
N ARG A 144 -14.52 12.25 4.94
CA ARG A 144 -13.92 10.95 5.29
C ARG A 144 -14.36 10.48 6.68
N ASP A 145 -14.58 11.38 7.62
CA ASP A 145 -14.98 11.02 8.99
C ASP A 145 -16.33 10.29 9.02
N LEU A 146 -17.26 10.65 8.13
CA LEU A 146 -18.53 9.93 7.96
C LEU A 146 -18.33 8.46 7.55
N LEU A 147 -17.30 8.16 6.76
CA LEU A 147 -16.94 6.78 6.41
C LEU A 147 -16.28 6.05 7.60
N LEU A 148 -15.52 6.77 8.42
CA LEU A 148 -14.94 6.21 9.65
C LEU A 148 -16.01 5.87 10.69
N ASP A 149 -17.08 6.67 10.79
CA ASP A 149 -18.24 6.36 11.63
C ASP A 149 -18.92 5.07 11.17
N LEU A 150 -19.05 4.85 9.85
CA LEU A 150 -19.54 3.58 9.31
C LEU A 150 -18.62 2.41 9.68
N PHE A 151 -17.29 2.56 9.56
CA PHE A 151 -16.35 1.52 9.98
C PHE A 151 -16.46 1.22 11.47
N GLU A 152 -16.59 2.24 12.31
CA GLU A 152 -16.82 2.08 13.74
C GLU A 152 -18.11 1.29 14.01
N GLU A 153 -19.18 1.59 13.29
CA GLU A 153 -20.48 0.94 13.48
C GLU A 153 -20.43 -0.58 13.28
N PHE A 154 -19.83 -1.07 12.19
CA PHE A 154 -19.83 -2.52 11.91
C PHE A 154 -18.60 -3.27 12.41
N THR A 155 -17.47 -2.59 12.66
CA THR A 155 -16.23 -3.25 13.10
C THR A 155 -15.91 -2.99 14.58
N GLY A 156 -16.38 -1.86 15.13
CA GLY A 156 -16.00 -1.34 16.44
C GLY A 156 -14.69 -0.54 16.44
N GLY A 157 -14.05 -0.33 15.28
CA GLY A 157 -12.84 0.47 15.15
C GLY A 157 -12.95 1.45 13.97
N ARG A 158 -12.56 2.71 14.20
CA ARG A 158 -12.60 3.76 13.16
C ARG A 158 -11.56 3.52 12.06
N VAL A 159 -10.31 3.26 12.46
CA VAL A 159 -9.18 3.06 11.54
C VAL A 159 -8.85 1.58 11.43
N TYR A 160 -8.41 0.95 12.52
CA TYR A 160 -8.04 -0.46 12.50
C TYR A 160 -9.25 -1.34 12.79
N SER A 161 -9.87 -1.86 11.72
CA SER A 161 -11.09 -2.66 11.81
C SER A 161 -10.90 -4.03 12.47
N ILE A 162 -9.78 -4.71 12.20
CA ILE A 162 -9.47 -6.09 12.64
C ILE A 162 -10.70 -7.00 12.44
N TYR A 163 -11.32 -6.86 11.27
CA TYR A 163 -12.64 -7.39 10.98
C TYR A 163 -12.59 -8.56 10.01
N ASN A 164 -11.68 -8.48 9.02
CA ASN A 164 -11.43 -9.58 8.11
C ASN A 164 -10.49 -10.58 8.76
N ILE A 165 -10.93 -11.83 8.80
CA ILE A 165 -10.17 -12.94 9.38
C ILE A 165 -10.11 -14.07 8.36
N PRO A 166 -9.06 -14.92 8.36
CA PRO A 166 -9.07 -16.13 7.55
C PRO A 166 -10.32 -16.97 7.81
N GLY A 167 -11.08 -17.25 6.75
CA GLY A 167 -12.39 -17.90 6.78
C GLY A 167 -13.60 -16.95 6.62
N GLY A 168 -13.39 -15.64 6.48
CA GLY A 168 -14.45 -14.67 6.18
C GLY A 168 -14.39 -13.38 7.00
N VAL A 169 -15.50 -13.04 7.67
CA VAL A 169 -15.64 -11.81 8.46
C VAL A 169 -15.98 -12.12 9.92
N ARG A 170 -15.54 -11.27 10.85
CA ARG A 170 -15.67 -11.53 12.29
C ARG A 170 -17.11 -11.46 12.82
N ARG A 171 -17.94 -10.56 12.28
CA ARG A 171 -19.33 -10.33 12.72
C ARG A 171 -20.22 -9.98 11.54
N GLU A 172 -21.53 -10.17 11.69
CA GLU A 172 -22.51 -9.73 10.71
C GLU A 172 -22.73 -8.20 10.77
N LEU A 173 -23.27 -7.62 9.71
CA LEU A 173 -23.61 -6.20 9.66
C LEU A 173 -24.72 -5.84 10.68
N PRO A 174 -24.62 -4.68 11.36
CA PRO A 174 -25.65 -4.24 12.28
C PRO A 174 -26.96 -3.87 11.56
N THR A 175 -28.07 -3.94 12.30
CA THR A 175 -29.40 -3.63 11.76
C THR A 175 -29.47 -2.17 11.30
N GLY A 176 -29.98 -1.95 10.09
CA GLY A 176 -30.12 -0.62 9.49
C GLY A 176 -28.85 -0.05 8.86
N PHE A 177 -27.70 -0.75 8.94
CA PHE A 177 -26.42 -0.30 8.39
C PHE A 177 -26.49 0.04 6.91
N LEU A 178 -27.12 -0.82 6.09
CA LEU A 178 -27.22 -0.59 4.64
C LEU A 178 -28.05 0.64 4.24
N LYS A 179 -28.93 1.11 5.13
CA LYS A 179 -29.64 2.36 4.90
C LYS A 179 -28.69 3.53 5.09
N ARG A 180 -28.07 3.62 6.28
CA ARG A 180 -27.07 4.65 6.61
C ARG A 180 -25.93 4.70 5.59
N LEU A 181 -25.40 3.54 5.20
CA LEU A 181 -24.38 3.42 4.16
C LEU A 181 -24.79 4.12 2.86
N ALA A 182 -26.01 3.89 2.38
CA ALA A 182 -26.48 4.53 1.16
C ALA A 182 -26.67 6.04 1.35
N ASP A 183 -27.27 6.45 2.47
CA ASP A 183 -27.48 7.88 2.78
C ASP A 183 -26.12 8.63 2.82
N THR A 184 -25.07 8.00 3.38
CA THR A 184 -23.70 8.54 3.38
C THR A 184 -23.08 8.59 1.97
N LEU A 185 -23.29 7.56 1.15
CA LEU A 185 -22.79 7.53 -0.22
C LEU A 185 -23.48 8.61 -1.09
N ASP A 186 -24.79 8.78 -0.95
CA ASP A 186 -25.57 9.82 -1.64
C ASP A 186 -25.06 11.22 -1.26
N TYR A 187 -24.77 11.44 0.03
CA TYR A 187 -24.15 12.68 0.49
C TYR A 187 -22.76 12.91 -0.13
N ILE A 188 -21.86 11.92 -0.09
CA ILE A 188 -20.51 12.06 -0.66
C ILE A 188 -20.59 12.33 -2.17
N GLU A 189 -21.48 11.65 -2.88
CA GLU A 189 -21.69 11.88 -4.31
C GLU A 189 -22.19 13.30 -4.58
N SER A 190 -23.10 13.82 -3.76
CA SER A 190 -23.60 15.20 -3.86
C SER A 190 -22.51 16.26 -3.66
N ARG A 191 -21.43 15.93 -2.95
CA ARG A 191 -20.29 16.83 -2.69
C ARG A 191 -19.27 16.84 -3.82
N LEU A 192 -19.25 15.84 -4.70
CA LEU A 192 -18.26 15.73 -5.77
C LEU A 192 -18.19 16.96 -6.70
N PRO A 193 -19.31 17.60 -7.11
CA PRO A 193 -19.27 18.83 -7.90
C PRO A 193 -18.59 20.00 -7.16
N ASP A 194 -18.73 20.08 -5.84
CA ASP A 194 -18.07 21.11 -5.04
C ASP A 194 -16.55 20.88 -5.00
N TYR A 195 -16.12 19.62 -4.87
CA TYR A 195 -14.70 19.25 -4.99
C TYR A 195 -14.16 19.57 -6.38
N ASP A 196 -14.93 19.30 -7.43
CA ASP A 196 -14.56 19.62 -8.81
C ASP A 196 -14.28 21.11 -8.96
N ASN A 197 -15.24 21.94 -8.55
CA ASN A 197 -15.13 23.39 -8.64
C ASN A 197 -13.95 23.93 -7.80
N LEU A 198 -13.79 23.45 -6.57
CA LEU A 198 -12.81 23.98 -5.63
C LEU A 198 -11.37 23.58 -5.99
N PHE A 199 -11.17 22.34 -6.43
CA PHE A 199 -9.83 21.75 -6.57
C PHE A 199 -9.51 21.30 -7.99
N PHE A 200 -10.35 20.48 -8.62
CA PHE A 200 -10.00 19.85 -9.90
C PHE A 200 -10.06 20.84 -11.08
N THR A 201 -10.98 21.80 -11.08
CA THR A 201 -11.03 22.85 -12.12
C THR A 201 -10.19 24.07 -11.77
N ASN A 202 -9.52 24.08 -10.61
CA ASN A 202 -8.75 25.23 -10.15
C ASN A 202 -7.47 25.40 -10.97
N GLN A 203 -7.34 26.54 -11.65
CA GLN A 203 -6.19 26.84 -12.50
C GLN A 203 -4.85 26.81 -11.77
N VAL A 204 -4.82 27.20 -10.49
CA VAL A 204 -3.58 27.21 -9.69
C VAL A 204 -3.10 25.77 -9.44
N PHE A 205 -4.02 24.83 -9.23
CA PHE A 205 -3.66 23.42 -9.09
C PHE A 205 -3.23 22.83 -10.44
N VAL A 206 -4.02 23.06 -11.49
CA VAL A 206 -3.73 22.55 -12.84
C VAL A 206 -2.35 23.02 -13.32
N GLN A 207 -2.01 24.29 -13.16
CA GLN A 207 -0.70 24.83 -13.56
C GLN A 207 0.47 24.22 -12.78
N ARG A 208 0.27 23.81 -11.52
CA ARG A 208 1.32 23.19 -10.69
C ARG A 208 1.42 21.68 -10.82
N ALA A 209 0.38 21.01 -11.31
CA ALA A 209 0.35 19.56 -11.43
C ALA A 209 0.57 19.08 -12.88
N LYS A 210 0.11 19.84 -13.88
CA LYS A 210 0.21 19.46 -15.29
C LYS A 210 1.66 19.57 -15.76
N GLY A 211 2.15 18.52 -16.42
CA GLY A 211 3.54 18.41 -16.87
C GLY A 211 4.57 18.15 -15.76
N VAL A 212 4.14 17.92 -14.52
CA VAL A 212 5.05 17.66 -13.38
C VAL A 212 5.12 16.16 -13.07
N GLY A 213 6.36 15.64 -12.97
CA GLY A 213 6.60 14.23 -12.68
C GLY A 213 5.98 13.31 -13.73
N VAL A 214 6.18 13.66 -15.01
CA VAL A 214 5.73 12.88 -16.18
C VAL A 214 6.45 11.54 -16.20
N MET A 215 5.71 10.49 -16.48
CA MET A 215 6.22 9.14 -16.61
C MET A 215 5.58 8.47 -17.83
N SER A 216 6.39 7.90 -18.71
CA SER A 216 5.90 7.09 -19.84
C SER A 216 5.36 5.75 -19.35
N GLN A 217 4.54 5.09 -20.17
CA GLN A 217 4.04 3.76 -19.86
C GLN A 217 5.18 2.74 -19.73
N GLU A 218 6.21 2.83 -20.57
CA GLU A 218 7.38 1.96 -20.54
C GLU A 218 8.16 2.11 -19.24
N GLN A 219 8.43 3.35 -18.81
CA GLN A 219 9.10 3.63 -17.53
C GLN A 219 8.26 3.13 -16.35
N ALA A 220 6.93 3.33 -16.40
CA ALA A 220 6.04 2.87 -15.35
C ALA A 220 6.12 1.35 -15.15
N LEU A 221 6.16 0.60 -16.25
CA LEU A 221 6.29 -0.86 -16.22
C LEU A 221 7.67 -1.30 -15.75
N GLU A 222 8.74 -0.65 -16.23
CA GLU A 222 10.12 -0.94 -15.80
C GLU A 222 10.32 -0.71 -14.30
N TRP A 223 9.74 0.36 -13.75
CA TRP A 223 9.82 0.69 -12.32
C TRP A 223 8.82 -0.07 -11.45
N GLY A 224 7.96 -0.91 -12.04
CA GLY A 224 6.95 -1.68 -11.30
C GLY A 224 5.84 -0.82 -10.68
N VAL A 225 5.51 0.33 -11.29
CA VAL A 225 4.44 1.21 -10.84
C VAL A 225 3.07 0.58 -11.11
N THR A 226 2.15 0.69 -10.15
CA THR A 226 0.82 0.06 -10.22
C THR A 226 -0.31 1.04 -9.89
N GLY A 227 -1.56 0.57 -10.06
CA GLY A 227 -2.76 1.28 -9.64
C GLY A 227 -3.00 2.60 -10.41
N PRO A 228 -3.51 3.66 -9.76
CA PRO A 228 -3.83 4.91 -10.42
C PRO A 228 -2.65 5.59 -11.13
N ASN A 229 -1.41 5.31 -10.69
CA ASN A 229 -0.22 5.89 -11.29
C ASN A 229 0.10 5.26 -12.65
N LEU A 230 -0.06 3.94 -12.78
CA LEU A 230 0.08 3.24 -14.05
C LEU A 230 -1.05 3.61 -15.01
N ARG A 231 -2.29 3.67 -14.52
CA ARG A 231 -3.46 4.05 -15.32
C ARG A 231 -3.42 5.48 -15.86
N ALA A 232 -2.60 6.35 -15.26
CA ALA A 232 -2.38 7.70 -15.74
C ALA A 232 -1.48 7.78 -16.99
N THR A 233 -0.94 6.64 -17.44
CA THR A 233 -0.09 6.51 -18.65
C THR A 233 -0.81 5.88 -19.85
N GLY A 234 -2.11 5.65 -19.75
CA GLY A 234 -2.96 5.10 -20.81
C GLY A 234 -3.30 3.61 -20.63
N LEU A 235 -2.53 2.90 -19.80
CA LEU A 235 -2.74 1.46 -19.59
C LEU A 235 -3.95 1.16 -18.69
N ALA A 236 -5.03 0.66 -19.28
CA ALA A 236 -6.23 0.23 -18.57
C ALA A 236 -6.02 -1.13 -17.87
N PHE A 237 -5.23 -1.15 -16.79
CA PHE A 237 -4.98 -2.34 -15.97
C PHE A 237 -5.51 -2.16 -14.52
N ASP A 238 -6.27 -3.14 -14.03
CA ASP A 238 -6.70 -3.24 -12.64
C ASP A 238 -6.92 -4.71 -12.27
N VAL A 239 -6.26 -5.14 -11.19
CA VAL A 239 -6.34 -6.51 -10.68
C VAL A 239 -7.79 -6.96 -10.47
N ARG A 240 -8.68 -6.06 -10.03
CA ARG A 240 -10.10 -6.42 -9.79
C ARG A 240 -10.84 -6.88 -11.04
N ARG A 241 -10.39 -6.49 -12.24
CA ARG A 241 -10.98 -6.89 -13.52
C ARG A 241 -10.14 -7.95 -14.22
N ASP A 242 -8.82 -7.75 -14.25
CA ASP A 242 -7.91 -8.56 -15.06
C ASP A 242 -7.49 -9.87 -14.35
N ASP A 243 -7.54 -9.90 -13.02
CA ASP A 243 -7.32 -11.09 -12.19
C ASP A 243 -8.29 -11.04 -10.97
N PRO A 244 -9.60 -11.19 -11.23
CA PRO A 244 -10.63 -10.88 -10.25
C PRO A 244 -10.54 -11.80 -9.02
N TYR A 245 -10.80 -11.21 -7.85
CA TYR A 245 -10.83 -11.90 -6.57
C TYR A 245 -12.14 -11.63 -5.85
N LEU A 246 -12.47 -12.46 -4.85
CA LEU A 246 -13.76 -12.41 -4.16
C LEU A 246 -14.92 -12.49 -5.16
N ILE A 247 -15.72 -11.42 -5.26
CA ILE A 247 -16.89 -11.32 -6.14
C ILE A 247 -16.79 -10.14 -7.13
N TYR A 248 -15.57 -9.63 -7.39
CA TYR A 248 -15.37 -8.53 -8.35
C TYR A 248 -15.70 -8.92 -9.80
N ASP A 249 -15.68 -10.21 -10.13
CA ASP A 249 -16.11 -10.76 -11.42
C ASP A 249 -17.63 -10.58 -11.68
N GLN A 250 -18.41 -10.34 -10.62
CA GLN A 250 -19.86 -10.11 -10.69
C GLN A 250 -20.24 -8.62 -10.66
N ILE A 251 -19.25 -7.72 -10.62
CA ILE A 251 -19.46 -6.29 -10.50
C ILE A 251 -18.96 -5.59 -11.76
N ASP A 252 -19.87 -4.93 -12.45
CA ASP A 252 -19.53 -4.10 -13.60
C ASP A 252 -19.00 -2.74 -13.14
N PHE A 253 -17.77 -2.41 -13.57
CA PHE A 253 -17.19 -1.09 -13.38
C PHE A 253 -16.20 -0.73 -14.50
N GLU A 254 -16.06 0.57 -14.75
CA GLU A 254 -15.11 1.10 -15.71
C GLU A 254 -13.78 1.44 -15.05
N ILE A 255 -12.68 1.19 -15.76
CA ILE A 255 -11.34 1.55 -15.31
C ILE A 255 -10.99 2.93 -15.86
N PRO A 256 -10.86 3.96 -15.02
CA PRO A 256 -10.45 5.28 -15.49
C PRO A 256 -8.98 5.28 -15.89
N THR A 257 -8.69 5.80 -17.06
CA THR A 257 -7.33 6.05 -17.56
C THR A 257 -7.15 7.50 -17.98
N GLN A 258 -5.90 7.90 -18.10
CA GLN A 258 -5.43 9.16 -18.68
C GLN A 258 -4.12 8.87 -19.40
N ASP A 259 -3.67 9.74 -20.32
CA ASP A 259 -2.50 9.45 -21.17
C ASP A 259 -1.25 10.27 -20.83
N ALA A 260 -1.39 11.37 -20.08
CA ALA A 260 -0.30 12.33 -19.90
C ALA A 260 0.80 11.88 -18.93
N GLY A 261 0.54 10.90 -18.06
CA GLY A 261 1.51 10.37 -17.10
C GLY A 261 1.97 11.35 -16.01
N ASP A 262 1.39 12.55 -15.93
CA ASP A 262 1.77 13.62 -15.01
C ASP A 262 0.96 13.60 -13.69
N ALA A 263 1.30 14.48 -12.75
CA ALA A 263 0.61 14.57 -11.48
C ALA A 263 -0.88 14.93 -11.63
N TRP A 264 -1.23 15.69 -12.66
CA TRP A 264 -2.61 16.06 -12.96
C TRP A 264 -3.44 14.85 -13.44
N ALA A 265 -2.94 14.10 -14.42
CA ALA A 265 -3.55 12.85 -14.90
C ALA A 265 -3.74 11.83 -13.78
N ARG A 266 -2.73 11.66 -12.90
CA ARG A 266 -2.82 10.81 -11.71
C ARG A 266 -3.93 11.24 -10.74
N THR A 267 -4.18 12.54 -10.64
CA THR A 267 -5.23 13.11 -9.79
C THR A 267 -6.61 12.90 -10.41
N LEU A 268 -6.74 13.05 -11.73
CA LEU A 268 -7.98 12.79 -12.47
C LEU A 268 -8.39 11.31 -12.45
N VAL A 269 -7.45 10.38 -12.64
CA VAL A 269 -7.73 8.93 -12.51
C VAL A 269 -8.31 8.63 -11.12
N ARG A 270 -7.77 9.25 -10.07
CA ARG A 270 -8.27 9.11 -8.71
C ARG A 270 -9.61 9.79 -8.49
N ARG A 271 -9.97 10.85 -9.21
CA ARG A 271 -11.29 11.50 -9.16
C ARG A 271 -12.38 10.74 -9.91
N ALA A 272 -12.01 10.07 -10.98
CA ALA A 272 -12.89 9.14 -11.69
C ALA A 272 -13.03 7.79 -10.97
N ALA A 273 -12.17 7.47 -9.99
CA ALA A 273 -12.34 6.28 -9.16
C ALA A 273 -13.51 6.39 -8.14
N PRO A 274 -13.86 7.55 -7.58
CA PRO A 274 -15.09 7.76 -6.84
C PRO A 274 -16.35 7.63 -7.67
N SER A 275 -16.35 7.84 -9.00
CA SER A 275 -17.54 7.51 -9.82
C SER A 275 -17.67 5.99 -10.05
N CYS A 276 -16.61 5.23 -9.73
CA CYS A 276 -16.65 3.80 -9.44
C CYS A 276 -17.41 3.50 -8.11
N SER A 277 -17.90 4.51 -7.36
CA SER A 277 -18.92 4.34 -6.32
C SER A 277 -20.17 3.63 -6.83
N ARG A 278 -20.41 3.60 -8.15
CA ARG A 278 -21.38 2.70 -8.77
C ARG A 278 -21.14 1.24 -8.37
N ALA A 279 -19.91 0.80 -8.15
CA ALA A 279 -19.56 -0.51 -7.59
C ALA A 279 -19.96 -0.62 -6.11
N SER A 280 -19.67 0.37 -5.26
CA SER A 280 -20.12 0.39 -3.85
C SER A 280 -21.64 0.44 -3.73
N ALA A 281 -22.31 1.22 -4.59
CA ALA A 281 -23.75 1.31 -4.71
C ALA A 281 -24.34 0.03 -5.33
N SER A 282 -23.63 -0.64 -6.25
CA SER A 282 -24.00 -1.96 -6.77
C SER A 282 -23.89 -3.02 -5.67
N CYS A 283 -22.81 -3.00 -4.87
CA CYS A 283 -22.68 -3.82 -3.67
C CYS A 283 -23.77 -3.51 -2.65
N ALA A 284 -24.10 -2.23 -2.41
CA ALA A 284 -25.18 -1.85 -1.51
C ALA A 284 -26.56 -2.26 -2.04
N ARG A 285 -26.82 -2.14 -3.35
CA ARG A 285 -28.03 -2.60 -4.04
C ARG A 285 -28.14 -4.13 -4.00
N TRP A 286 -27.05 -4.85 -4.23
CA TRP A 286 -26.98 -6.30 -4.12
C TRP A 286 -27.17 -6.74 -2.66
N LEU A 287 -26.47 -6.12 -1.69
CA LEU A 287 -26.63 -6.41 -0.26
C LEU A 287 -28.07 -6.13 0.22
N ARG A 288 -28.73 -5.09 -0.30
CA ARG A 288 -30.17 -4.83 -0.07
C ARG A 288 -31.04 -5.96 -0.65
N ARG A 289 -30.71 -6.45 -1.85
CA ARG A 289 -31.42 -7.56 -2.52
C ARG A 289 -31.22 -8.90 -1.79
N CYS A 290 -30.03 -9.15 -1.25
CA CYS A 290 -29.71 -10.37 -0.50
C CYS A 290 -30.17 -10.35 0.97
N LEU A 291 -30.31 -9.17 1.59
CA LEU A 291 -30.98 -9.04 2.89
C LEU A 291 -32.50 -9.21 2.80
N THR A 292 -33.10 -8.87 1.66
CA THR A 292 -34.55 -9.04 1.43
C THR A 292 -34.91 -10.45 0.95
N SER A 293 -33.99 -11.19 0.32
CA SER A 293 -34.14 -12.63 0.11
C SER A 293 -33.97 -13.37 1.45
N LYS A 294 -35.11 -13.63 2.10
CA LYS A 294 -35.26 -14.36 3.38
C LYS A 294 -34.17 -15.44 3.64
N GLY A 295 -33.46 -15.31 4.76
CA GLY A 295 -33.32 -16.44 5.67
C GLY A 295 -32.16 -17.42 5.50
N ARG A 296 -30.97 -17.04 5.00
CA ARG A 296 -29.74 -17.78 5.34
C ARG A 296 -29.05 -17.08 6.50
N SER A 297 -29.44 -17.48 7.70
CA SER A 297 -28.67 -17.17 8.91
C SER A 297 -27.23 -17.61 8.66
N VAL A 298 -26.29 -16.67 8.74
CA VAL A 298 -24.88 -17.02 8.84
C VAL A 298 -24.76 -17.75 10.18
N ARG A 299 -24.74 -19.09 10.13
CA ARG A 299 -24.29 -19.87 11.27
C ARG A 299 -22.93 -19.28 11.62
N ARG A 300 -22.79 -18.87 12.89
CA ARG A 300 -21.51 -18.50 13.48
C ARG A 300 -20.59 -19.71 13.29
N PHE A 301 -19.85 -19.75 12.18
CA PHE A 301 -19.02 -20.89 11.89
C PHE A 301 -17.94 -20.89 12.97
N PRO A 302 -17.77 -22.00 13.71
CA PRO A 302 -16.67 -22.09 14.65
C PRO A 302 -15.41 -21.86 13.83
N ILE A 303 -14.62 -20.86 14.25
CA ILE A 303 -13.25 -20.66 13.80
C ILE A 303 -12.62 -22.06 13.76
N PRO A 304 -12.27 -22.63 12.58
CA PRO A 304 -11.83 -24.02 12.50
C PRO A 304 -10.35 -24.11 12.89
N TRP A 305 -9.97 -23.48 14.00
CA TRP A 305 -8.71 -23.77 14.66
C TRP A 305 -8.87 -25.05 15.50
N ARG A 306 -9.25 -26.14 14.82
CA ARG A 306 -9.00 -27.53 15.25
C ARG A 306 -8.20 -28.29 14.19
N GLY A 307 -7.60 -27.60 13.23
CA GLY A 307 -6.53 -28.16 12.42
C GLY A 307 -5.21 -27.98 13.14
N THR A 308 -4.70 -29.05 13.77
CA THR A 308 -3.27 -29.14 13.99
C THR A 308 -2.61 -29.04 12.62
N CYS A 309 -2.00 -27.90 12.32
CA CYS A 309 -1.06 -27.83 11.21
C CYS A 309 -0.07 -28.96 11.45
N ARG A 310 -0.07 -29.99 10.58
CA ARG A 310 0.81 -31.15 10.73
C ARG A 310 2.22 -30.60 10.74
N ARG A 311 2.81 -30.43 11.93
CA ARG A 311 4.26 -30.25 12.06
C ARG A 311 4.86 -31.41 11.29
N GLY A 312 5.60 -31.11 10.23
CA GLY A 312 6.41 -32.12 9.55
C GLY A 312 7.16 -32.90 10.62
N ARG A 313 7.09 -34.24 10.56
CA ARG A 313 7.82 -35.09 11.50
C ARG A 313 9.27 -34.63 11.52
N PRO A 314 9.85 -34.30 12.69
CA PRO A 314 11.29 -34.16 12.77
C PRO A 314 11.87 -35.54 12.43
N THR A 315 12.70 -35.60 11.40
CA THR A 315 13.58 -36.75 11.20
C THR A 315 14.42 -36.90 12.47
N ALA A 316 14.33 -38.07 13.10
CA ALA A 316 15.12 -38.39 14.28
C ALA A 316 16.61 -38.20 13.96
N GLY A 317 17.28 -37.34 14.71
CA GLY A 317 18.74 -37.20 14.65
C GLY A 317 19.27 -35.77 14.52
N SER A 318 18.98 -34.88 15.47
CA SER A 318 19.90 -33.82 15.92
C SER A 318 19.23 -33.00 17.04
N ASN A 319 19.75 -33.11 18.27
CA ASN A 319 19.35 -32.23 19.37
C ASN A 319 19.80 -30.78 19.10
N PRO A 320 18.94 -29.77 19.21
CA PRO A 320 19.41 -28.40 19.40
C PRO A 320 19.87 -28.20 20.86
N PRO A 321 20.86 -27.34 21.14
CA PRO A 321 21.35 -27.11 22.49
C PRO A 321 20.27 -26.45 23.36
N ARG A 322 20.12 -26.96 24.59
CA ARG A 322 19.26 -26.38 25.62
C ARG A 322 19.80 -25.01 26.03
N VAL A 323 18.99 -23.96 25.93
CA VAL A 323 19.23 -22.69 26.63
C VAL A 323 18.41 -22.74 27.91
N SER A 324 19.11 -22.78 29.05
CA SER A 324 18.52 -22.76 30.38
C SER A 324 17.92 -21.39 30.71
N SER A 325 16.67 -21.39 31.15
CA SER A 325 16.01 -20.25 31.77
C SER A 325 16.60 -19.96 33.15
N ALA A 326 17.10 -18.74 33.36
CA ALA A 326 17.29 -18.18 34.69
C ALA A 326 16.90 -16.70 34.68
N THR A 327 15.83 -16.41 35.40
CA THR A 327 15.31 -15.11 35.82
C THR A 327 16.19 -14.47 36.89
N SER A 328 16.57 -13.19 36.75
CA SER A 328 16.59 -12.19 37.83
C SER A 328 16.89 -10.79 37.28
N TRP A 329 16.40 -9.77 38.00
CA TRP A 329 16.32 -8.36 37.62
C TRP A 329 17.53 -7.52 38.11
N SER A 330 17.88 -6.49 37.30
CA SER A 330 18.45 -5.15 37.62
C SER A 330 19.87 -5.00 38.22
N PRO A 331 20.49 -3.78 38.26
CA PRO A 331 20.69 -2.73 37.23
C PRO A 331 22.17 -2.21 37.19
N MET A 332 22.47 -1.20 36.34
CA MET A 332 23.72 -0.39 36.24
C MET A 332 24.94 -0.99 35.52
N ALA A 333 25.40 -0.32 34.45
CA ALA A 333 26.58 0.57 34.48
C ALA A 333 27.01 0.94 33.04
N ALA A 334 27.16 2.24 32.82
CA ALA A 334 27.79 2.82 31.63
C ALA A 334 29.29 2.52 31.59
N LEU A 335 29.87 2.41 30.39
CA LEU A 335 31.03 3.17 29.92
C LEU A 335 31.43 2.74 28.49
N ASN A 336 32.10 3.66 27.82
CA ASN A 336 32.13 3.89 26.38
C ASN A 336 33.49 3.38 25.77
N PRO A 337 33.97 3.91 24.65
CA PRO A 337 34.13 3.27 23.34
C PRO A 337 35.59 2.85 23.01
N THR A 338 35.78 1.92 22.07
CA THR A 338 36.89 1.83 21.09
C THR A 338 36.89 0.44 20.44
N GLY A 339 37.07 0.36 19.12
CA GLY A 339 37.31 -0.93 18.44
C GLY A 339 36.85 -0.98 16.99
N CYS A 340 37.77 -0.73 16.09
CA CYS A 340 37.61 -0.68 14.64
C CYS A 340 37.11 -1.97 13.97
N MET A 341 36.45 -1.73 12.83
CA MET A 341 36.31 -2.55 11.62
C MET A 341 37.03 -3.90 11.57
N CYS A 342 36.27 -4.94 11.22
CA CYS A 342 36.75 -6.02 10.35
C CYS A 342 35.69 -6.36 9.30
N VAL A 343 36.08 -6.14 8.05
CA VAL A 343 35.43 -6.58 6.82
C VAL A 343 35.51 -8.11 6.75
N GLY A 344 34.40 -8.77 6.42
CA GLY A 344 34.35 -10.23 6.26
C GLY A 344 33.24 -10.67 5.30
N HIS A 345 33.56 -10.68 4.01
CA HIS A 345 32.86 -11.47 3.00
C HIS A 345 33.04 -12.97 3.29
N HIS A 346 31.94 -13.75 3.27
CA HIS A 346 31.80 -15.14 2.76
C HIS A 346 30.47 -15.77 3.25
N PRO A 347 29.94 -16.84 2.61
CA PRO A 347 29.16 -16.80 1.38
C PRO A 347 27.73 -17.34 1.58
N CYS A 348 26.84 -16.94 0.67
CA CYS A 348 25.48 -17.45 0.52
C CYS A 348 25.43 -18.99 0.51
N MET A 349 24.84 -19.60 1.56
CA MET A 349 24.44 -21.00 1.54
C MET A 349 23.29 -21.20 0.54
N ARG A 350 23.54 -22.08 -0.42
CA ARG A 350 22.59 -22.59 -1.42
C ARG A 350 21.29 -23.05 -0.77
N CYS A 351 20.21 -22.28 -0.91
CA CYS A 351 18.86 -22.83 -0.87
C CYS A 351 18.48 -23.37 -2.26
N ARG A 352 18.84 -24.63 -2.53
CA ARG A 352 18.10 -25.46 -3.48
C ARG A 352 16.87 -25.96 -2.74
N CYS A 353 15.73 -25.31 -2.95
CA CYS A 353 14.38 -25.91 -2.89
C CYS A 353 13.35 -24.78 -2.98
N TRP A 354 12.74 -24.65 -4.15
CA TRP A 354 11.42 -24.07 -4.47
C TRP A 354 11.46 -23.55 -5.92
N LYS A 355 11.52 -24.51 -6.84
CA LYS A 355 10.97 -24.35 -8.19
C LYS A 355 9.74 -25.23 -8.25
N ASN A 356 8.67 -24.72 -8.86
CA ASN A 356 7.29 -25.24 -8.94
C ASN A 356 6.44 -24.68 -7.78
N SER A 357 5.39 -23.89 -7.98
CA SER A 357 4.47 -23.77 -9.14
C SER A 357 3.69 -22.46 -9.06
N LEU A 358 3.86 -21.55 -10.02
CA LEU A 358 2.86 -20.56 -10.48
C LEU A 358 3.39 -19.83 -11.74
N TRP A 359 4.71 -19.61 -11.80
CA TRP A 359 5.42 -19.03 -12.95
C TRP A 359 5.44 -19.89 -14.23
N ALA A 360 4.95 -21.14 -14.17
CA ALA A 360 4.90 -22.05 -15.32
C ALA A 360 3.62 -21.93 -16.17
N ARG A 361 2.60 -21.17 -15.73
CA ARG A 361 1.35 -20.97 -16.50
C ARG A 361 1.31 -19.71 -17.35
N VAL A 362 2.09 -18.68 -17.01
CA VAL A 362 2.12 -17.41 -17.76
C VAL A 362 3.12 -17.43 -18.94
N SER A 363 4.09 -18.36 -18.93
CA SER A 363 5.15 -18.43 -19.95
C SER A 363 4.82 -19.26 -21.21
N ARG A 364 3.58 -19.78 -21.36
CA ARG A 364 3.20 -20.64 -22.49
C ARG A 364 2.57 -19.93 -23.69
N THR A 365 2.23 -18.65 -23.59
CA THR A 365 1.62 -17.88 -24.69
C THR A 365 2.59 -16.96 -25.45
N TRP A 366 3.84 -16.82 -24.98
CA TRP A 366 4.81 -15.92 -25.59
C TRP A 366 6.20 -16.55 -25.71
N HIS A 367 6.37 -17.49 -26.63
CA HIS A 367 7.71 -17.87 -27.12
C HIS A 367 7.67 -18.29 -28.59
N ARG A 368 8.05 -17.35 -29.48
CA ARG A 368 8.76 -17.70 -30.72
C ARG A 368 10.24 -17.92 -30.37
N PRO A 369 10.90 -18.97 -30.89
CA PRO A 369 12.24 -19.34 -30.42
C PRO A 369 13.32 -18.46 -31.06
N CYS A 370 14.04 -17.71 -30.24
CA CYS A 370 15.30 -17.07 -30.66
C CYS A 370 16.44 -18.02 -30.28
N SER A 371 17.09 -18.60 -31.29
CA SER A 371 18.23 -19.50 -31.13
C SER A 371 19.56 -18.74 -31.25
N ARG A 372 20.56 -19.23 -30.52
CA ARG A 372 22.01 -18.93 -30.59
C ARG A 372 22.49 -17.56 -30.11
N TRP A 373 23.06 -17.53 -28.91
CA TRP A 373 24.30 -16.77 -28.64
C TRP A 373 25.17 -17.54 -27.64
N THR A 374 26.35 -17.96 -28.11
CA THR A 374 27.47 -18.52 -27.33
C THR A 374 28.27 -17.40 -26.67
N PRO A 375 28.91 -17.64 -25.50
CA PRO A 375 29.62 -16.61 -24.75
C PRO A 375 31.03 -16.39 -25.31
N VAL A 376 31.42 -15.13 -25.56
CA VAL A 376 32.80 -14.74 -25.87
C VAL A 376 33.29 -13.69 -24.86
N HIS A 377 34.58 -13.84 -24.54
CA HIS A 377 35.36 -13.29 -23.44
C HIS A 377 35.35 -11.77 -23.17
N ARG A 378 35.68 -11.48 -21.90
CA ARG A 378 36.37 -10.30 -21.34
C ARG A 378 37.25 -9.51 -22.34
N ARG A 379 37.08 -8.18 -22.36
CA ARG A 379 38.10 -7.10 -22.42
C ARG A 379 37.39 -5.75 -22.23
N SER A 380 37.67 -5.04 -21.14
CA SER A 380 38.58 -3.89 -20.99
C SER A 380 37.89 -2.53 -21.20
N THR A 381 38.02 -1.71 -20.17
CA THR A 381 37.76 -0.26 -20.04
C THR A 381 38.14 0.57 -21.27
N ALA A 382 37.24 1.43 -21.74
CA ALA A 382 37.53 2.77 -22.28
C ALA A 382 36.23 3.56 -22.53
N ASP A 383 36.28 4.83 -22.12
CA ASP A 383 35.52 6.02 -22.55
C ASP A 383 34.32 5.88 -23.48
N VAL A 384 33.18 6.45 -23.06
CA VAL A 384 32.33 7.27 -23.93
C VAL A 384 31.84 8.50 -23.17
N ARG A 385 32.51 9.64 -23.40
CA ARG A 385 31.96 10.99 -23.28
C ARG A 385 31.17 11.29 -24.56
N HIS A 386 29.95 11.82 -24.45
CA HIS A 386 29.58 13.20 -24.86
C HIS A 386 28.09 13.41 -25.20
N ARG A 387 27.59 14.58 -24.74
CA ARG A 387 26.78 15.63 -25.43
C ARG A 387 25.35 15.26 -25.86
N LEU A 388 24.31 16.05 -25.62
CA LEU A 388 24.13 17.44 -25.15
C LEU A 388 22.77 17.52 -24.42
#